data_AF-A0A9W6EQ41-F1
#
_entry.id   AF-A0A9W6EQ41-F1
#
_cell.length_a   1.000
_cell.length_b   1.000
_cell.length_c   1.000
_cell.angle_alpha   90.00
_cell.angle_beta   90.00
_cell.angle_gamma   90.00
#
_symmetry.space_group_name_H-M   'P 1'
#
loop_
_entity.id
_entity.type
_entity.pdbx_description
1 polymer ?
#
loop_
_entity_poly.entity_id
_entity_poly.type
_entity_poly.pdbx_seq_one_letter_code
_entity_poly.pdbx_strand_id
1 'polypeptide(L)'
;MAPKSYQHDGKPIDLDEIHDYLISLAFRAGDIINSALPTDDSTGSKMNCVVFNPLTRTLYSAIQGRGSYLNRTTKLPLKGDDIGPLKGLENSLVGIEWGSERTGANWETKVRTFEKLGRAKEDGGAMVRSMRSMGSAALNLCAVAAGTLDIYWEGGCWAWDVCAGWVILTEAGGVMIDGNPGTWEATLDGRKYLAVRACSDENSRLELIKEFWGQIRGSFEY
;
A
#
# COMPACT_ATOMS: atom_id res chain seq x y z
N MET A 1 -14.00 19.01 30.76
CA MET A 1 -13.97 17.55 30.55
C MET A 1 -12.58 17.06 30.89
N ALA A 2 -12.44 16.08 31.79
CA ALA A 2 -11.14 15.47 32.07
C ALA A 2 -10.66 14.66 30.84
N PRO A 3 -9.34 14.63 30.54
CA PRO A 3 -8.81 13.85 29.43
C PRO A 3 -9.08 12.35 29.68
N LYS A 4 -9.60 11.66 28.66
CA LYS A 4 -9.80 10.20 28.72
C LYS A 4 -8.43 9.53 28.79
N SER A 5 -8.18 8.76 29.84
CA SER A 5 -7.00 7.91 29.94
C SER A 5 -7.11 6.76 28.93
N TYR A 6 -6.20 6.69 27.97
CA TYR A 6 -6.12 5.57 27.04
C TYR A 6 -5.46 4.38 27.73
N GLN A 7 -6.12 3.22 27.70
CA GLN A 7 -5.62 1.97 28.29
C GLN A 7 -5.55 0.88 27.21
N HIS A 8 -4.54 0.01 27.30
CA HIS A 8 -4.40 -1.21 26.50
C HIS A 8 -4.24 -2.39 27.46
N ASP A 9 -5.07 -3.43 27.32
CA ASP A 9 -5.13 -4.57 28.24
C ASP A 9 -5.23 -4.19 29.73
N GLY A 10 -6.02 -3.15 30.03
CA GLY A 10 -6.22 -2.66 31.41
C GLY A 10 -5.02 -1.97 32.04
N LYS A 11 -3.94 -1.73 31.27
CA LYS A 11 -2.78 -0.94 31.71
C LYS A 11 -2.78 0.44 31.05
N PRO A 12 -2.38 1.50 31.78
CA PRO A 12 -2.13 2.81 31.18
C PRO A 12 -1.10 2.68 30.06
N ILE A 13 -1.33 3.36 28.94
CA ILE A 13 -0.33 3.47 27.88
C ILE A 13 0.80 4.38 28.38
N ASP A 14 2.02 3.86 28.44
CA ASP A 14 3.22 4.63 28.77
C ASP A 14 3.72 5.36 27.52
N LEU A 15 3.44 6.67 27.48
CA LEU A 15 3.82 7.51 26.34
C LEU A 15 5.33 7.76 26.31
N ASP A 16 6.01 7.73 27.45
CA ASP A 16 7.45 7.92 27.55
C ASP A 16 8.18 6.67 27.04
N GLU A 17 7.68 5.47 27.37
CA GLU A 17 8.19 4.21 26.80
C GLU A 17 8.04 4.17 25.27
N ILE A 18 6.90 4.62 24.73
CA ILE A 18 6.68 4.69 23.28
C ILE A 18 7.63 5.69 22.64
N HIS A 19 7.77 6.88 23.23
CA HIS A 19 8.69 7.92 22.75
C HIS A 19 10.13 7.41 22.70
N ASP A 20 10.61 6.81 23.79
CA ASP A 20 11.98 6.30 23.90
C ASP A 20 12.22 5.13 22.94
N TYR A 21 11.23 4.26 22.75
CA TYR A 21 11.31 3.20 21.75
C TYR A 21 11.44 3.78 20.33
N LEU A 22 10.63 4.78 19.97
CA LEU A 22 10.71 5.46 18.67
C LEU A 22 12.06 6.16 18.46
N ILE A 23 12.60 6.83 19.48
CA ILE A 23 13.95 7.41 19.45
C ILE A 23 15.00 6.31 19.22
N SER A 24 14.93 5.20 19.97
CA SER A 24 15.88 4.09 19.82
C SER A 24 15.82 3.45 18.42
N LEU A 25 14.63 3.46 17.80
CA LEU A 25 14.41 2.95 16.45
C LEU A 25 15.04 3.89 15.42
N ALA A 26 14.87 5.20 15.60
CA ALA A 26 15.47 6.23 14.77
C ALA A 26 17.01 6.20 14.84
N PHE A 27 17.59 6.06 16.04
CA PHE A 27 19.03 5.90 16.22
C PHE A 27 19.56 4.64 15.54
N ARG A 28 18.92 3.48 15.75
CA ARG A 28 19.34 2.24 15.07
C ARG A 28 19.21 2.33 13.56
N ALA A 29 18.16 2.99 13.04
CA ALA A 29 18.04 3.25 11.61
C ALA A 29 19.20 4.14 11.11
N GLY A 30 19.52 5.21 11.84
CA GLY A 30 20.67 6.07 11.57
C GLY A 30 22.00 5.31 11.58
N ASP A 31 22.24 4.46 12.57
CA ASP A 31 23.45 3.64 12.66
C ASP A 31 23.55 2.66 11.48
N ILE A 32 22.46 2.01 11.09
CA ILE A 32 22.44 1.11 9.92
C ILE A 32 22.75 1.88 8.63
N ILE A 33 22.18 3.07 8.47
CA ILE A 33 22.44 3.92 7.29
C ILE A 33 23.90 4.40 7.28
N ASN A 34 24.41 4.87 8.41
CA ASN A 34 25.78 5.39 8.53
C ASN A 34 26.85 4.29 8.47
N SER A 35 26.51 3.07 8.89
CA SER A 35 27.39 1.89 8.82
C SER A 35 27.34 1.17 7.47
N ALA A 36 26.43 1.56 6.58
CA ALA A 36 26.42 1.06 5.23
C ALA A 36 27.72 1.50 4.52
N LEU A 37 28.43 0.53 3.95
CA LEU A 37 29.61 0.75 3.11
C LEU A 37 29.22 0.55 1.64
N PRO A 38 28.53 1.51 1.01
CA PRO A 38 28.26 1.43 -0.42
C PRO A 38 29.57 1.58 -1.20
N THR A 39 29.81 0.67 -2.14
CA THR A 39 30.88 0.80 -3.13
C THR A 39 30.42 1.76 -4.23
N ASP A 40 31.24 2.76 -4.55
CA ASP A 40 30.97 3.93 -5.39
C ASP A 40 31.27 3.75 -6.88
N ASP A 41 31.47 2.51 -7.33
CA ASP A 41 31.71 2.18 -8.75
C ASP A 41 30.49 2.46 -9.67
N SER A 42 29.35 2.86 -9.08
CA SER A 42 28.19 3.47 -9.76
C SER A 42 27.28 4.14 -8.72
N THR A 43 26.41 5.09 -9.12
CA THR A 43 25.27 5.51 -8.30
C THR A 43 24.34 4.31 -8.08
N GLY A 44 24.55 3.62 -6.96
CA GLY A 44 24.07 2.26 -6.72
C GLY A 44 22.58 2.16 -6.40
N SER A 45 21.87 1.50 -7.30
CA SER A 45 20.47 1.05 -7.30
C SER A 45 20.10 0.04 -6.19
N LYS A 46 20.54 0.21 -4.94
CA LYS A 46 20.15 -0.66 -3.82
C LYS A 46 19.13 0.04 -2.95
N MET A 47 17.84 -0.17 -3.27
CA MET A 47 16.75 0.33 -2.45
C MET A 47 16.53 -0.57 -1.23
N ASN A 48 16.72 0.00 -0.03
CA ASN A 48 16.33 -0.60 1.24
C ASN A 48 15.12 0.17 1.77
N CYS A 49 14.06 -0.52 2.18
CA CYS A 49 12.81 0.12 2.59
C CYS A 49 12.24 -0.51 3.85
N VAL A 50 11.62 0.32 4.68
CA VAL A 50 10.97 -0.10 5.93
C VAL A 50 9.67 0.68 6.10
N VAL A 51 8.60 -0.02 6.48
CA VAL A 51 7.35 0.56 6.99
C VAL A 51 7.07 -0.09 8.34
N PHE A 52 6.99 0.72 9.40
CA PHE A 52 6.74 0.22 10.75
C PHE A 52 5.43 0.80 11.30
N ASN A 53 4.51 -0.09 11.67
CA ASN A 53 3.34 0.26 12.47
C ASN A 53 3.68 0.05 13.96
N PRO A 54 3.89 1.12 14.74
CA PRO A 54 4.29 1.01 16.14
C PRO A 54 3.19 0.42 17.03
N LEU A 55 1.91 0.68 16.71
CA LEU A 55 0.77 0.22 17.52
C LEU A 55 0.64 -1.30 17.49
N THR A 56 0.82 -1.91 16.32
CA THR A 56 0.75 -3.36 16.15
C THR A 56 2.13 -4.02 16.18
N ARG A 57 3.20 -3.24 16.40
CA ARG A 57 4.60 -3.66 16.33
C ARG A 57 4.92 -4.45 15.06
N THR A 58 4.31 -4.03 13.94
CA THR A 58 4.42 -4.72 12.66
C THR A 58 5.43 -4.00 11.79
N LEU A 59 6.48 -4.73 11.39
CA LEU A 59 7.57 -4.22 10.56
C LEU A 59 7.53 -4.87 9.19
N TYR A 60 7.27 -4.08 8.14
CA TYR A 60 7.48 -4.50 6.76
C TYR A 60 8.84 -3.97 6.30
N SER A 61 9.60 -4.81 5.60
CA SER A 61 10.93 -4.44 5.11
C SER A 61 11.23 -5.11 3.78
N ALA A 62 12.03 -4.46 2.95
CA ALA A 62 12.45 -5.01 1.66
C ALA A 62 13.83 -4.50 1.28
N ILE A 63 14.56 -5.32 0.53
CA ILE A 63 15.81 -4.96 -0.13
C ILE A 63 15.67 -5.38 -1.58
N GLN A 64 15.97 -4.47 -2.50
CA GLN A 64 15.83 -4.75 -3.93
C GLN A 64 16.60 -6.02 -4.35
N GLY A 65 15.90 -6.94 -5.02
CA GLY A 65 16.41 -8.24 -5.46
C GLY A 65 16.59 -9.26 -4.33
N ARG A 66 16.08 -9.01 -3.12
CA ARG A 66 16.22 -9.89 -1.95
C ARG A 66 14.87 -10.25 -1.31
N GLY A 67 13.75 -9.81 -1.87
CA GLY A 67 12.42 -10.06 -1.35
C GLY A 67 12.00 -9.08 -0.26
N SER A 68 10.75 -9.21 0.16
CA SER A 68 10.15 -8.44 1.25
C SER A 68 9.67 -9.35 2.38
N TYR A 69 9.67 -8.79 3.59
CA TYR A 69 9.49 -9.53 4.84
C TYR A 69 8.63 -8.76 5.84
N LEU A 70 7.76 -9.50 6.51
CA LEU A 70 7.03 -9.12 7.71
C LEU A 70 7.81 -9.57 8.95
N ASN A 71 7.97 -8.65 9.90
CA ASN A 71 8.68 -8.83 11.15
C ASN A 71 10.07 -9.48 10.96
N ARG A 72 10.77 -9.07 9.89
CA ARG A 72 12.12 -9.48 9.49
C ARG A 72 12.27 -10.92 8.96
N THR A 73 11.44 -11.85 9.39
CA THR A 73 11.63 -13.28 9.11
C THR A 73 10.59 -13.88 8.17
N THR A 74 9.36 -13.37 8.19
CA THR A 74 8.26 -13.95 7.41
C THR A 74 8.26 -13.34 6.02
N LYS A 75 8.59 -14.14 4.99
CA LYS A 75 8.60 -13.67 3.60
C LYS A 75 7.18 -13.32 3.13
N LEU A 76 7.06 -12.27 2.33
CA LEU A 76 5.81 -11.87 1.66
C LEU A 76 5.80 -12.36 0.20
N PRO A 77 4.61 -12.65 -0.37
CA PRO A 77 3.28 -12.54 0.24
C PRO A 77 3.03 -13.65 1.28
N LEU A 78 2.07 -13.46 2.20
CA LEU A 78 1.86 -14.39 3.32
C LEU A 78 1.43 -15.80 2.89
N LYS A 79 0.85 -15.93 1.69
CA LYS A 79 0.51 -17.23 1.11
C LYS A 79 1.70 -17.95 0.46
N GLY A 80 2.86 -17.31 0.34
CA GLY A 80 4.01 -17.89 -0.36
C GLY A 80 3.64 -18.37 -1.75
N ASP A 81 4.02 -19.61 -2.07
CA ASP A 81 3.79 -20.24 -3.38
C ASP A 81 2.32 -20.66 -3.60
N ASP A 82 1.49 -20.71 -2.55
CA ASP A 82 0.07 -21.03 -2.62
C ASP A 82 -0.80 -19.82 -3.06
N ILE A 83 -0.17 -18.76 -3.58
CA ILE A 83 -0.86 -17.56 -4.02
C ILE A 83 -1.61 -17.81 -5.33
N GLY A 84 -2.91 -18.11 -5.22
CA GLY A 84 -3.76 -18.34 -6.38
C GLY A 84 -3.98 -17.12 -7.30
N PRO A 85 -4.67 -17.34 -8.43
CA PRO A 85 -4.98 -16.29 -9.40
C PRO A 85 -5.96 -15.26 -8.81
N LEU A 86 -6.02 -14.10 -9.45
CA LEU A 86 -7.05 -13.08 -9.19
C LEU A 86 -8.34 -13.48 -9.92
N LYS A 87 -9.51 -13.28 -9.30
CA LYS A 87 -10.80 -13.81 -9.79
C LYS A 87 -11.84 -12.71 -10.02
N GLY A 88 -11.41 -11.58 -10.57
CA GLY A 88 -12.27 -10.42 -10.82
C GLY A 88 -12.59 -9.58 -9.58
N LEU A 89 -13.22 -8.43 -9.79
CA LEU A 89 -13.47 -7.44 -8.75
C LEU A 89 -14.46 -7.90 -7.67
N GLU A 90 -15.46 -8.72 -8.02
CA GLU A 90 -16.43 -9.24 -7.04
C GLU A 90 -15.79 -10.13 -5.96
N ASN A 91 -14.59 -10.65 -6.23
CA ASN A 91 -13.82 -11.46 -5.29
C ASN A 91 -12.69 -10.66 -4.61
N SER A 92 -12.51 -9.40 -5.00
CA SER A 92 -11.36 -8.60 -4.60
C SER A 92 -11.67 -7.67 -3.41
N LEU A 93 -10.73 -7.58 -2.48
CA LEU A 93 -10.69 -6.54 -1.45
C LEU A 93 -9.89 -5.34 -1.95
N VAL A 94 -10.56 -4.19 -2.05
CA VAL A 94 -10.00 -2.96 -2.59
C VAL A 94 -9.68 -1.97 -1.47
N GLY A 95 -8.41 -1.58 -1.35
CA GLY A 95 -7.99 -0.44 -0.54
C GLY A 95 -8.31 0.87 -1.26
N ILE A 96 -8.87 1.83 -0.53
CA ILE A 96 -9.16 3.19 -0.96
C ILE A 96 -8.79 4.18 0.14
N GLU A 97 -8.65 5.45 -0.20
CA GLU A 97 -8.60 6.53 0.79
C GLU A 97 -9.43 7.73 0.30
N TRP A 98 -9.94 8.53 1.24
CA TRP A 98 -10.71 9.73 0.90
C TRP A 98 -9.83 10.88 0.43
N GLY A 99 -8.51 10.81 0.61
CA GLY A 99 -7.57 11.93 0.43
C GLY A 99 -7.75 13.03 1.47
N SER A 100 -7.06 14.16 1.31
CA SER A 100 -7.27 15.39 2.10
C SER A 100 -8.18 16.40 1.38
N GLU A 101 -8.17 16.40 0.05
CA GLU A 101 -9.04 17.22 -0.79
C GLU A 101 -10.50 16.75 -0.71
N ARG A 102 -11.44 17.69 -0.61
CA ARG A 102 -12.88 17.43 -0.47
C ARG A 102 -13.71 18.16 -1.54
N THR A 103 -13.06 18.62 -2.59
CA THR A 103 -13.64 19.37 -3.71
C THR A 103 -12.77 19.19 -4.96
N GLY A 104 -13.25 19.64 -6.11
CA GLY A 104 -12.53 19.58 -7.39
C GLY A 104 -12.64 18.24 -8.12
N ALA A 105 -12.01 18.17 -9.29
CA ALA A 105 -12.12 17.04 -10.22
C ALA A 105 -11.59 15.71 -9.63
N ASN A 106 -10.51 15.77 -8.84
CA ASN A 106 -9.96 14.60 -8.15
C ASN A 106 -10.94 14.01 -7.13
N TRP A 107 -11.57 14.87 -6.33
CA TRP A 107 -12.61 14.45 -5.37
C TRP A 107 -13.80 13.79 -6.05
N GLU A 108 -14.33 14.43 -7.11
CA GLU A 108 -15.44 13.88 -7.90
C GLU A 108 -15.07 12.53 -8.51
N THR A 109 -13.86 12.41 -9.06
CA THR A 109 -13.34 11.16 -9.63
C THR A 109 -13.31 10.04 -8.59
N LYS A 110 -12.82 10.32 -7.36
CA LYS A 110 -12.81 9.32 -6.27
C LYS A 110 -14.21 8.87 -5.90
N VAL A 111 -15.09 9.81 -5.53
CA VAL A 111 -16.42 9.48 -4.98
C VAL A 111 -17.26 8.73 -6.00
N ARG A 112 -17.27 9.15 -7.28
CA ARG A 112 -18.01 8.47 -8.33
C ARG A 112 -17.45 7.09 -8.66
N THR A 113 -16.14 6.92 -8.55
CA THR A 113 -15.50 5.61 -8.71
C THR A 113 -15.85 4.70 -7.52
N PHE A 114 -15.81 5.19 -6.28
CA PHE A 114 -16.21 4.42 -5.10
C PHE A 114 -17.67 3.99 -5.15
N GLU A 115 -18.56 4.89 -5.57
CA GLU A 115 -19.97 4.58 -5.81
C GLU A 115 -20.10 3.44 -6.83
N LYS A 116 -19.40 3.54 -7.98
CA LYS A 116 -19.46 2.49 -9.02
C LYS A 116 -18.86 1.17 -8.54
N LEU A 117 -17.77 1.19 -7.79
CA LEU A 117 -17.15 -0.01 -7.21
C LEU A 117 -18.08 -0.72 -6.23
N GLY A 118 -18.81 0.02 -5.39
CA GLY A 118 -19.70 -0.54 -4.37
C GLY A 118 -21.10 -0.90 -4.87
N ARG A 119 -21.56 -0.31 -5.98
CA ARG A 119 -22.90 -0.53 -6.54
C ARG A 119 -23.05 -1.96 -7.10
N ALA A 120 -24.27 -2.49 -7.02
CA ALA A 120 -24.61 -3.82 -7.52
C ALA A 120 -24.40 -3.94 -9.05
N LYS A 121 -24.14 -5.16 -9.55
CA LYS A 121 -23.83 -5.38 -10.97
C LYS A 121 -25.03 -5.09 -11.87
N GLU A 122 -26.24 -5.46 -11.43
CA GLU A 122 -27.52 -5.18 -12.09
C GLU A 122 -27.81 -3.70 -12.26
N ASP A 123 -27.24 -2.85 -11.39
CA ASP A 123 -27.36 -1.39 -11.44
C ASP A 123 -26.16 -0.73 -12.16
N GLY A 124 -25.30 -1.51 -12.81
CA GLY A 124 -24.13 -1.03 -13.55
C GLY A 124 -22.89 -0.72 -12.70
N GLY A 125 -22.83 -1.24 -11.47
CA GLY A 125 -21.65 -1.21 -10.61
C GLY A 125 -20.76 -2.45 -10.74
N ALA A 126 -19.65 -2.47 -9.99
CA ALA A 126 -18.70 -3.58 -9.98
C ALA A 126 -19.00 -4.62 -8.88
N MET A 127 -19.74 -4.23 -7.83
CA MET A 127 -20.01 -5.02 -6.64
C MET A 127 -18.74 -5.68 -6.08
N VAL A 128 -17.70 -4.87 -5.84
CA VAL A 128 -16.45 -5.40 -5.28
C VAL A 128 -16.72 -6.10 -3.94
N ARG A 129 -15.93 -7.13 -3.59
CA ARG A 129 -16.18 -7.89 -2.36
C ARG A 129 -16.24 -6.97 -1.14
N SER A 130 -15.33 -6.01 -1.07
CA SER A 130 -15.35 -4.96 -0.07
C SER A 130 -14.33 -3.87 -0.36
N MET A 131 -14.57 -2.69 0.21
CA MET A 131 -13.59 -1.61 0.26
C MET A 131 -13.03 -1.45 1.69
N ARG A 132 -11.75 -1.08 1.82
CA ARG A 132 -11.07 -0.79 3.09
C ARG A 132 -10.37 0.57 3.00
N SER A 133 -10.39 1.33 4.09
CA SER A 133 -9.60 2.55 4.25
C SER A 133 -8.91 2.46 5.61
N MET A 134 -7.59 2.49 5.61
CA MET A 134 -6.74 2.34 6.79
C MET A 134 -6.12 3.66 7.24
N GLY A 135 -6.21 4.72 6.42
CA GLY A 135 -5.67 6.04 6.69
C GLY A 135 -4.16 6.16 6.47
N SER A 136 -3.51 5.18 5.83
CA SER A 136 -2.07 5.21 5.54
C SER A 136 -1.76 4.49 4.22
N ALA A 137 -1.27 5.25 3.23
CA ALA A 137 -0.87 4.70 1.93
C ALA A 137 0.22 3.64 2.07
N ALA A 138 1.23 3.90 2.90
CA ALA A 138 2.31 2.94 3.17
C ALA A 138 1.78 1.60 3.72
N LEU A 139 0.83 1.63 4.66
CA LEU A 139 0.23 0.41 5.21
C LEU A 139 -0.72 -0.27 4.22
N ASN A 140 -1.47 0.48 3.40
CA ASN A 140 -2.27 -0.09 2.32
C ASN A 140 -1.39 -0.86 1.33
N LEU A 141 -0.26 -0.27 0.90
CA LEU A 141 0.71 -0.94 0.03
C LEU A 141 1.29 -2.20 0.68
N CYS A 142 1.63 -2.15 1.97
CA CYS A 142 2.09 -3.32 2.71
C CYS A 142 1.02 -4.41 2.81
N ALA A 143 -0.26 -4.04 2.95
CA ALA A 143 -1.37 -4.98 2.97
C ALA A 143 -1.61 -5.63 1.60
N VAL A 144 -1.39 -4.90 0.49
CA VAL A 144 -1.37 -5.48 -0.86
C VAL A 144 -0.17 -6.42 -1.02
N ALA A 145 1.02 -6.02 -0.59
CA ALA A 145 2.23 -6.86 -0.62
C ALA A 145 2.05 -8.17 0.18
N ALA A 146 1.36 -8.10 1.33
CA ALA A 146 1.05 -9.26 2.14
C ALA A 146 -0.03 -10.17 1.53
N GLY A 147 -0.80 -9.68 0.56
CA GLY A 147 -1.97 -10.36 0.00
C GLY A 147 -3.21 -10.28 0.88
N THR A 148 -3.26 -9.33 1.84
CA THR A 148 -4.46 -9.01 2.62
C THR A 148 -5.46 -8.18 1.82
N LEU A 149 -4.95 -7.27 0.99
CA LEU A 149 -5.71 -6.57 -0.04
C LEU A 149 -5.32 -7.11 -1.42
N ASP A 150 -6.27 -7.14 -2.35
CA ASP A 150 -5.98 -7.50 -3.74
C ASP A 150 -5.51 -6.29 -4.53
N ILE A 151 -6.15 -5.14 -4.28
CA ILE A 151 -5.93 -3.87 -4.98
C ILE A 151 -5.81 -2.74 -3.96
N TYR A 152 -4.98 -1.73 -4.23
CA TYR A 152 -5.05 -0.41 -3.61
C TYR A 152 -5.03 0.67 -4.70
N TRP A 153 -6.03 1.54 -4.73
CA TRP A 153 -6.11 2.63 -5.69
C TRP A 153 -6.23 3.95 -4.95
N GLU A 154 -5.29 4.86 -5.20
CA GLU A 154 -5.31 6.18 -4.60
C GLU A 154 -4.58 7.21 -5.46
N GLY A 155 -5.11 8.43 -5.43
CA GLY A 155 -4.48 9.61 -6.01
C GLY A 155 -4.26 10.70 -4.96
N GLY A 156 -3.17 11.44 -5.09
CA GLY A 156 -2.79 12.56 -4.23
C GLY A 156 -1.67 12.24 -3.24
N CYS A 157 -1.25 10.97 -3.13
CA CYS A 157 -0.09 10.57 -2.33
C CYS A 157 1.19 11.27 -2.83
N TRP A 158 2.08 11.60 -1.90
CA TRP A 158 3.42 12.10 -2.21
C TRP A 158 4.43 10.95 -2.28
N ALA A 159 5.61 11.23 -2.84
CA ALA A 159 6.68 10.24 -2.97
C ALA A 159 7.01 9.55 -1.64
N TRP A 160 7.02 10.29 -0.52
CA TRP A 160 7.29 9.73 0.82
C TRP A 160 6.18 8.82 1.35
N ASP A 161 4.94 8.96 0.86
CA ASP A 161 3.82 8.11 1.28
C ASP A 161 3.90 6.71 0.64
N VAL A 162 4.56 6.60 -0.52
CA VAL A 162 4.55 5.39 -1.34
C VAL A 162 5.91 4.74 -1.54
N CYS A 163 7.03 5.47 -1.46
CA CYS A 163 8.35 4.97 -1.87
C CYS A 163 8.73 3.65 -1.19
N ALA A 164 8.59 3.58 0.14
CA ALA A 164 8.92 2.37 0.90
C ALA A 164 7.94 1.22 0.62
N GLY A 165 6.64 1.51 0.59
CA GLY A 165 5.59 0.53 0.32
C GLY A 165 5.67 -0.04 -1.10
N TRP A 166 6.10 0.77 -2.07
CA TRP A 166 6.28 0.36 -3.47
C TRP A 166 7.36 -0.71 -3.57
N VAL A 167 8.54 -0.49 -3.01
CA VAL A 167 9.62 -1.49 -3.03
C VAL A 167 9.18 -2.78 -2.33
N ILE A 168 8.49 -2.66 -1.19
CA ILE A 168 7.93 -3.82 -0.46
C ILE A 168 6.94 -4.61 -1.33
N LEU A 169 6.05 -3.93 -2.04
CA LEU A 169 5.08 -4.52 -2.96
C LEU A 169 5.77 -5.23 -4.13
N THR A 170 6.71 -4.56 -4.79
CA THR A 170 7.42 -5.12 -5.95
C THR A 170 8.26 -6.33 -5.56
N GLU A 171 8.95 -6.28 -4.42
CA GLU A 171 9.72 -7.41 -3.90
C GLU A 171 8.84 -8.57 -3.39
N ALA A 172 7.55 -8.31 -3.10
CA ALA A 172 6.55 -9.36 -2.86
C ALA A 172 5.98 -9.96 -4.17
N GLY A 173 6.41 -9.47 -5.34
CA GLY A 173 5.89 -9.88 -6.65
C GLY A 173 4.61 -9.16 -7.09
N GLY A 174 4.17 -8.14 -6.35
CA GLY A 174 3.09 -7.24 -6.78
C GLY A 174 3.57 -6.19 -7.79
N VAL A 175 2.62 -5.41 -8.29
CA VAL A 175 2.89 -4.34 -9.27
C VAL A 175 2.30 -3.02 -8.84
N MET A 176 3.00 -1.94 -9.18
CA MET A 176 2.49 -0.58 -9.11
C MET A 176 2.37 -0.04 -10.54
N ILE A 177 1.18 0.42 -10.91
CA ILE A 177 0.89 1.05 -12.20
C ILE A 177 0.19 2.38 -11.97
N ASP A 178 0.04 3.20 -13.01
CA ASP A 178 -0.62 4.49 -12.86
C ASP A 178 -2.08 4.32 -12.44
N GLY A 179 -2.54 5.23 -11.59
CA GLY A 179 -3.92 5.25 -11.12
C GLY A 179 -4.93 5.55 -12.22
N ASN A 180 -4.52 6.17 -13.33
CA ASN A 180 -5.39 6.49 -14.46
C ASN A 180 -5.44 5.34 -15.49
N PRO A 181 -6.61 5.13 -16.12
CA PRO A 181 -6.76 4.12 -17.18
C PRO A 181 -5.79 4.30 -18.35
N GLY A 182 -5.18 3.20 -18.79
CA GLY A 182 -4.40 3.16 -20.02
C GLY A 182 -2.92 3.52 -19.87
N THR A 183 -2.49 3.96 -18.69
CA THR A 183 -1.08 4.26 -18.40
C THR A 183 -0.49 3.18 -17.51
N TRP A 184 0.32 2.29 -18.10
CA TRP A 184 0.88 1.15 -17.38
C TRP A 184 2.07 1.50 -16.49
N GLU A 185 2.82 2.55 -16.85
CA GLU A 185 3.98 3.00 -16.10
C GLU A 185 3.58 4.06 -15.08
N ALA A 186 3.77 3.77 -13.79
CA ALA A 186 3.71 4.79 -12.74
C ALA A 186 5.07 5.45 -12.56
N THR A 187 5.06 6.74 -12.20
CA THR A 187 6.25 7.46 -11.75
C THR A 187 6.17 7.75 -10.25
N LEU A 188 7.30 7.83 -9.56
CA LEU A 188 7.32 8.06 -8.12
C LEU A 188 6.66 9.38 -7.72
N ASP A 189 6.82 10.43 -8.53
CA ASP A 189 6.19 11.73 -8.31
C ASP A 189 4.85 11.89 -9.06
N GLY A 190 4.33 10.81 -9.65
CA GLY A 190 3.10 10.84 -10.46
C GLY A 190 1.83 11.06 -9.64
N ARG A 191 1.87 10.84 -8.32
CA ARG A 191 0.76 11.03 -7.36
C ARG A 191 -0.51 10.23 -7.68
N LYS A 192 -0.43 9.21 -8.53
CA LYS A 192 -1.56 8.44 -9.07
C LYS A 192 -1.17 6.98 -9.11
N TYR A 193 -1.75 6.15 -8.24
CA TYR A 193 -1.25 4.80 -8.04
C TYR A 193 -2.36 3.77 -8.02
N LEU A 194 -2.13 2.68 -8.74
CA LEU A 194 -2.89 1.44 -8.66
C LEU A 194 -1.90 0.31 -8.32
N ALA A 195 -1.95 -0.16 -7.08
CA ALA A 195 -1.17 -1.29 -6.62
C ALA A 195 -2.01 -2.57 -6.68
N VAL A 196 -1.44 -3.64 -7.22
CA VAL A 196 -2.09 -4.96 -7.30
C VAL A 196 -1.14 -6.02 -6.75
N ARG A 197 -1.67 -6.93 -5.94
CA ARG A 197 -0.85 -7.97 -5.28
C ARG A 197 -0.22 -8.96 -6.28
N ALA A 198 0.69 -9.77 -5.77
CA ALA A 198 1.20 -10.94 -6.48
C ALA A 198 0.10 -11.99 -6.73
N CYS A 199 0.31 -12.83 -7.74
CA CYS A 199 -0.60 -13.92 -8.10
C CYS A 199 0.14 -14.99 -8.90
N SER A 200 -0.40 -16.21 -8.96
CA SER A 200 0.18 -17.30 -9.76
C SER A 200 -0.02 -17.15 -11.28
N ASP A 201 -0.92 -16.28 -11.73
CA ASP A 201 -1.24 -16.08 -13.14
C ASP A 201 -1.29 -14.60 -13.51
N GLU A 202 -0.31 -14.18 -14.32
CA GLU A 202 -0.19 -12.81 -14.81
C GLU A 202 -1.38 -12.35 -15.65
N ASN A 203 -2.00 -13.26 -16.41
CA ASN A 203 -3.18 -12.89 -17.21
C ASN A 203 -4.34 -12.48 -16.31
N SER A 204 -4.57 -13.22 -15.23
CA SER A 204 -5.59 -12.87 -14.23
C SER A 204 -5.37 -11.49 -13.60
N ARG A 205 -4.10 -11.07 -13.44
CA ARG A 205 -3.76 -9.73 -12.95
C ARG A 205 -4.04 -8.66 -13.99
N LEU A 206 -3.65 -8.88 -15.24
CA LEU A 206 -3.90 -7.95 -16.35
C LEU A 206 -5.41 -7.75 -16.58
N GLU A 207 -6.19 -8.82 -16.49
CA GLU A 207 -7.65 -8.77 -16.58
C GLU A 207 -8.26 -7.95 -15.44
N LEU A 208 -7.84 -8.20 -14.20
CA LEU A 208 -8.33 -7.45 -13.04
C LEU A 208 -7.99 -5.95 -13.14
N ILE A 209 -6.79 -5.60 -13.59
CA ILE A 209 -6.37 -4.21 -13.80
C ILE A 209 -7.29 -3.52 -14.81
N LYS A 210 -7.53 -4.17 -15.97
CA LYS A 210 -8.41 -3.64 -17.00
C LYS A 210 -9.86 -3.52 -16.52
N GLU A 211 -10.33 -4.52 -15.77
CA GLU A 211 -11.65 -4.50 -15.15
C GLU A 211 -11.79 -3.31 -14.20
N PHE A 212 -10.80 -3.08 -13.32
CA PHE A 212 -10.76 -1.95 -12.39
C PHE A 212 -10.74 -0.60 -13.13
N TRP A 213 -9.89 -0.44 -14.14
CA TRP A 213 -9.86 0.77 -14.96
C TRP A 213 -11.19 1.07 -15.64
N GLY A 214 -11.93 0.03 -16.06
CA GLY A 214 -13.30 0.18 -16.58
C GLY A 214 -14.32 0.72 -15.55
N GLN A 215 -13.97 0.71 -14.26
CA GLN A 215 -14.81 1.27 -13.18
C GLN A 215 -14.47 2.71 -12.82
N ILE A 216 -13.34 3.25 -13.27
CA ILE A 216 -12.95 4.63 -12.94
C ILE A 216 -13.88 5.62 -13.64
N ARG A 217 -14.38 6.60 -12.87
CA ARG A 217 -15.29 7.65 -13.34
C ARG A 217 -14.61 9.01 -13.31
N GLY A 218 -13.75 9.25 -14.31
CA GLY A 218 -12.96 10.47 -14.45
C GLY A 218 -11.48 10.13 -14.64
N SER A 219 -10.62 11.07 -14.30
CA SER A 219 -9.17 10.91 -14.27
C SER A 219 -8.58 11.79 -13.18
N PHE A 220 -7.53 11.33 -12.53
CA PHE A 220 -6.75 12.16 -11.64
C PHE A 220 -5.91 13.19 -12.42
N GLU A 221 -5.89 14.42 -11.91
CA GLU A 221 -5.25 15.59 -12.53
C GLU A 221 -4.10 16.17 -11.67
N TYR A 222 -3.55 15.37 -10.74
CA TYR A 222 -2.37 15.73 -9.95
C TYR A 222 -1.11 15.89 -10.79
#